data_AF-A0A842S1S4-F1
#
_entry.id   AF-A0A842S1S4-F1
#
_cell.length_a   1.000
_cell.length_b   1.000
_cell.length_c   1.000
_cell.angle_alpha   90.00
_cell.angle_beta   90.00
_cell.angle_gamma   90.00
#
_symmetry.space_group_name_H-M   'P 1'
#
loop_
_entity.id
_entity.type
_entity.pdbx_description
1 polymer ?
#
loop_
_entity_poly.entity_id
_entity_poly.type
_entity_poly.pdbx_seq_one_letter_code
_entity_poly.pdbx_strand_id
1 'polypeptide(L)'
;KSKDRLIASFWTFNAQPEITTRENLKISADYPGLVSHMIEQTYGGISLFALGLCGAQSPIYCEEGFEKMELFSNKLFSTIKENYDKERPVKISPIEVRYRKLTLKLENPDFILLYRLGILDREYENEVIESSVSKIKIGDLELINIPGEPFPKLISSILKAEDSKSIKIVISHSNDSLGYFIPLEQWSLKPQVWVDDIEDGKFIGHETESIGVKAGQVIKTILKELFVYKTVLAIGSHADDLPIWAGGTLRKLADEGNKLICVRITDDYADCVGITKEKGIKRNKKETERAYKELGAVEIVHLGYPTDTLYTADYHKLRGKLVRLMRLYKPNLVISFDLNGIDEENMDHVTTARAVNEACWQSSFDLFYTEHFDEGLDIHAVGERYLFARNPTITNFHVDITDYVENKIKAINHQRTVMENWFHQNKLLARANNLYIELLEEDVPNAIRVTLLVKLVYSEIGEKYGVKYAEEFNKIDAGMLKDLAED
;
A
#
# COMPACT_ATOMS: atom_id res chain seq x y z
N LYS A 1 -11.55 23.97 -23.74
CA LYS A 1 -10.80 22.72 -24.03
C LYS A 1 -9.32 23.08 -24.09
N SER A 2 -8.44 22.30 -23.46
CA SER A 2 -7.00 22.64 -23.53
C SER A 2 -6.51 22.46 -24.96
N LYS A 3 -5.41 23.13 -25.33
CA LYS A 3 -4.76 22.94 -26.63
C LYS A 3 -3.93 21.66 -26.66
N ASP A 4 -4.01 20.84 -25.62
CA ASP A 4 -3.18 19.66 -25.46
C ASP A 4 -3.74 18.52 -26.30
N ARG A 5 -2.84 17.68 -26.79
CA ARG A 5 -3.18 16.50 -27.57
C ARG A 5 -3.75 15.42 -26.66
N LEU A 6 -4.92 14.88 -26.99
CA LEU A 6 -5.45 13.68 -26.36
C LEU A 6 -4.55 12.49 -26.69
N ILE A 7 -4.02 11.82 -25.67
CA ILE A 7 -3.17 10.63 -25.82
C ILE A 7 -3.97 9.34 -25.67
N ALA A 8 -4.96 9.32 -24.77
CA ALA A 8 -5.83 8.19 -24.54
C ALA A 8 -7.17 8.62 -23.94
N SER A 9 -8.21 7.82 -24.19
CA SER A 9 -9.51 7.88 -23.53
C SER A 9 -9.72 6.60 -22.74
N PHE A 10 -10.21 6.72 -21.51
CA PHE A 10 -10.61 5.58 -20.69
C PHE A 10 -12.11 5.66 -20.43
N TRP A 11 -12.83 4.57 -20.71
CA TRP A 11 -14.26 4.50 -20.49
C TRP A 11 -14.67 3.12 -19.97
N THR A 12 -15.80 3.08 -19.27
CA THR A 12 -16.32 1.88 -18.64
C THR A 12 -17.83 1.78 -18.86
N PHE A 13 -18.34 0.57 -18.88
CA PHE A 13 -19.76 0.28 -18.94
C PHE A 13 -20.08 -0.99 -18.13
N ASN A 14 -21.21 -0.98 -17.42
CA ASN A 14 -21.65 -2.10 -16.59
C ASN A 14 -22.54 -3.03 -17.40
N ALA A 15 -21.96 -3.78 -18.34
CA ALA A 15 -22.60 -4.90 -19.01
C ALA A 15 -21.56 -5.77 -19.71
N GLN A 16 -21.68 -7.08 -19.67
CA GLN A 16 -20.77 -7.97 -20.40
C GLN A 16 -20.93 -7.77 -21.92
N PRO A 17 -19.83 -7.81 -22.69
CA PRO A 17 -19.88 -7.86 -24.14
C PRO A 17 -20.37 -9.24 -24.60
N GLU A 18 -21.68 -9.37 -24.81
CA GLU A 18 -22.32 -10.61 -25.24
C GLU A 18 -23.20 -10.39 -26.47
N ILE A 19 -22.61 -10.35 -27.66
CA ILE A 19 -23.38 -10.30 -28.93
C ILE A 19 -24.08 -11.63 -29.26
N THR A 20 -23.87 -12.71 -28.50
CA THR A 20 -24.03 -14.05 -29.08
C THR A 20 -24.83 -15.04 -28.27
N THR A 21 -25.86 -15.59 -28.92
CA THR A 21 -26.37 -16.93 -28.64
C THR A 21 -25.31 -17.99 -28.95
N ARG A 22 -25.49 -19.22 -28.43
CA ARG A 22 -24.55 -20.34 -28.63
C ARG A 22 -24.32 -20.71 -30.11
N GLU A 23 -25.15 -20.22 -31.03
CA GLU A 23 -24.99 -20.48 -32.46
C GLU A 23 -23.95 -19.57 -33.13
N ASN A 24 -23.49 -18.48 -32.51
CA ASN A 24 -22.48 -17.63 -33.15
C ASN A 24 -21.08 -18.25 -33.01
N LEU A 25 -20.47 -18.59 -34.15
CA LEU A 25 -19.11 -19.13 -34.24
C LEU A 25 -18.06 -18.08 -34.64
N LYS A 26 -18.43 -16.81 -34.72
CA LYS A 26 -17.53 -15.71 -35.14
C LYS A 26 -16.89 -15.03 -33.94
N ILE A 27 -15.62 -14.65 -34.09
CA ILE A 27 -14.92 -13.79 -33.15
C ILE A 27 -15.38 -12.34 -33.37
N SER A 28 -15.77 -11.66 -32.29
CA SER A 28 -16.20 -10.26 -32.30
C SER A 28 -15.51 -9.50 -31.17
N ALA A 29 -15.12 -8.24 -31.43
CA ALA A 29 -14.66 -7.31 -30.39
C ALA A 29 -15.82 -6.66 -29.61
N ASP A 30 -17.04 -6.99 -30.01
CA ASP A 30 -18.28 -6.54 -29.43
C ASP A 30 -18.50 -5.02 -29.45
N TYR A 31 -19.56 -4.54 -28.79
CA TYR A 31 -19.86 -3.12 -28.61
C TYR A 31 -18.65 -2.33 -28.08
N PRO A 32 -17.77 -2.86 -27.19
CA PRO A 32 -16.59 -2.14 -26.74
C PRO A 32 -15.61 -1.84 -27.86
N GLY A 33 -15.44 -2.78 -28.80
CA GLY A 33 -14.59 -2.58 -29.97
C GLY A 33 -15.12 -1.50 -30.89
N LEU A 34 -16.42 -1.53 -31.20
CA LEU A 34 -17.05 -0.55 -32.09
C LEU A 34 -17.06 0.85 -31.47
N VAL A 35 -17.40 0.97 -30.18
CA VAL A 35 -17.41 2.25 -29.46
C VAL A 35 -16.00 2.82 -29.31
N SER A 36 -15.01 1.99 -29.00
CA SER A 36 -13.61 2.43 -28.93
C SER A 36 -13.13 2.96 -30.26
N HIS A 37 -13.44 2.28 -31.37
CA HIS A 37 -13.12 2.77 -32.71
C HIS A 37 -13.76 4.13 -33.00
N MET A 38 -15.03 4.33 -32.65
CA MET A 38 -15.71 5.62 -32.83
C MET A 38 -15.07 6.75 -32.01
N ILE A 39 -14.63 6.46 -30.78
CA ILE A 39 -13.90 7.41 -29.93
C ILE A 39 -12.56 7.80 -30.57
N GLU A 40 -11.76 6.82 -31.01
CA GLU A 40 -10.45 7.05 -31.63
C GLU A 40 -10.57 7.87 -32.93
N GLN A 41 -11.56 7.57 -33.77
CA GLN A 41 -11.81 8.35 -34.99
C GLN A 41 -12.24 9.80 -34.69
N THR A 42 -12.99 10.01 -33.61
CA THR A 42 -13.57 11.33 -33.30
C THR A 42 -12.60 12.24 -32.54
N TYR A 43 -11.86 11.68 -31.57
CA TYR A 43 -11.02 12.46 -30.65
C TYR A 43 -9.52 12.21 -30.81
N GLY A 44 -9.13 11.14 -31.52
CA GLY A 44 -7.74 10.68 -31.59
C GLY A 44 -7.26 9.99 -30.31
N GLY A 45 -6.00 9.56 -30.31
CA GLY A 45 -5.42 8.79 -29.21
C GLY A 45 -5.87 7.34 -29.20
N ILE A 46 -5.58 6.62 -28.12
CA ILE A 46 -5.99 5.22 -27.90
C ILE A 46 -7.25 5.19 -27.04
N SER A 47 -8.24 4.39 -27.38
CA SER A 47 -9.41 4.16 -26.53
C SER A 47 -9.27 2.87 -25.73
N LEU A 48 -9.35 2.99 -24.41
CA LEU A 48 -9.30 1.88 -23.45
C LEU A 48 -10.69 1.68 -22.85
N PHE A 49 -11.18 0.45 -22.96
CA PHE A 49 -12.40 0.00 -22.30
C PHE A 49 -12.07 -0.88 -21.10
N ALA A 50 -12.83 -0.72 -20.03
CA ALA A 50 -12.80 -1.58 -18.85
C ALA A 50 -14.22 -2.00 -18.46
N LEU A 51 -14.40 -3.30 -18.21
CA LEU A 51 -15.67 -3.83 -17.71
C LEU A 51 -15.90 -3.29 -16.30
N GLY A 52 -17.07 -2.71 -16.08
CA GLY A 52 -17.43 -2.13 -14.79
C GLY A 52 -17.91 -3.17 -13.77
N LEU A 53 -18.70 -2.73 -12.79
CA LEU A 53 -19.35 -3.60 -11.80
C LEU A 53 -20.54 -4.30 -12.44
N CYS A 54 -20.28 -5.42 -13.11
CA CYS A 54 -21.26 -6.21 -13.83
C CYS A 54 -21.44 -7.54 -13.10
N GLY A 55 -22.56 -7.74 -12.40
CA GLY A 55 -22.90 -9.04 -11.83
C GLY A 55 -23.74 -9.83 -12.82
N ALA A 56 -23.11 -10.34 -13.89
CA ALA A 56 -23.78 -11.08 -14.97
C ALA A 56 -24.96 -10.32 -15.62
N GLN A 57 -24.72 -9.07 -16.04
CA GLN A 57 -25.70 -8.26 -16.76
C GLN A 57 -25.28 -8.07 -18.20
N SER A 58 -26.20 -8.28 -19.14
CA SER A 58 -25.96 -8.10 -20.56
C SER A 58 -26.81 -6.94 -21.10
N PRO A 59 -26.34 -6.16 -22.09
CA PRO A 59 -27.15 -5.11 -22.68
C PRO A 59 -28.30 -5.75 -23.46
N ILE A 60 -29.54 -5.40 -23.09
CA ILE A 60 -30.75 -5.94 -23.71
C ILE A 60 -30.70 -5.73 -25.23
N TYR A 61 -30.99 -6.80 -25.99
CA TYR A 61 -31.05 -6.88 -27.45
C TYR A 61 -29.71 -7.00 -28.17
N CYS A 62 -28.55 -6.87 -27.51
CA CYS A 62 -27.26 -7.09 -28.17
C CYS A 62 -27.08 -8.54 -28.63
N GLU A 63 -27.68 -9.48 -27.90
CA GLU A 63 -27.74 -10.91 -28.18
C GLU A 63 -28.54 -11.25 -29.45
N GLU A 64 -29.41 -10.36 -29.93
CA GLU A 64 -30.22 -10.54 -31.14
C GLU A 64 -29.41 -10.36 -32.44
N GLY A 65 -28.14 -9.99 -32.33
CA GLY A 65 -27.19 -9.96 -33.45
C GLY A 65 -26.55 -8.61 -33.74
N PHE A 66 -25.72 -8.59 -34.78
CA PHE A 66 -24.80 -7.47 -35.07
C PHE A 66 -25.51 -6.12 -35.28
N GLU A 67 -26.64 -6.09 -35.98
CA GLU A 67 -27.39 -4.85 -36.23
C GLU A 67 -27.88 -4.19 -34.93
N LYS A 68 -28.32 -5.00 -33.96
CA LYS A 68 -28.80 -4.50 -32.66
C LYS A 68 -27.66 -4.02 -31.78
N MET A 69 -26.55 -4.75 -31.78
CA MET A 69 -25.33 -4.30 -31.12
C MET A 69 -24.80 -2.98 -31.72
N GLU A 70 -24.84 -2.82 -33.04
CA GLU A 70 -24.43 -1.57 -33.70
C GLU A 70 -25.34 -0.40 -33.29
N LEU A 71 -26.67 -0.62 -33.23
CA LEU A 71 -27.61 0.37 -32.72
C LEU A 71 -27.29 0.78 -31.27
N PHE A 72 -27.02 -0.21 -30.41
CA PHE A 72 -26.62 0.02 -29.02
C PHE A 72 -25.32 0.82 -28.93
N SER A 73 -24.31 0.43 -29.71
CA SER A 73 -22.99 1.09 -29.76
C SER A 73 -23.11 2.55 -30.19
N ASN A 74 -23.92 2.85 -31.21
CA ASN A 74 -24.17 4.22 -31.66
C ASN A 74 -24.83 5.07 -30.56
N LYS A 75 -25.80 4.50 -29.83
CA LYS A 75 -26.45 5.19 -28.70
C LYS A 75 -25.47 5.44 -27.55
N LEU A 76 -24.63 4.45 -27.23
CA LEU A 76 -23.62 4.57 -26.18
C LEU A 76 -22.60 5.66 -26.53
N PHE A 77 -22.10 5.65 -27.76
CA PHE A 77 -21.15 6.66 -28.24
C PHE A 77 -21.75 8.08 -28.27
N SER A 78 -23.02 8.24 -28.68
CA SER A 78 -23.72 9.53 -28.60
C SER A 78 -23.74 10.06 -27.16
N THR A 79 -24.00 9.18 -26.19
CA THR A 79 -24.01 9.55 -24.76
C THR A 79 -22.62 9.96 -24.28
N ILE A 80 -21.57 9.24 -24.68
CA ILE A 80 -20.17 9.59 -24.36
C ILE A 80 -19.82 10.96 -24.92
N LYS A 81 -20.21 11.25 -26.18
CA LYS A 81 -19.97 12.54 -26.82
C LYS A 81 -20.67 13.69 -26.10
N GLU A 82 -21.94 13.50 -25.73
CA GLU A 82 -22.68 14.50 -24.95
C GLU A 82 -22.04 14.81 -23.60
N ASN A 83 -21.49 13.81 -22.91
CA ASN A 83 -20.81 14.01 -21.63
C ASN A 83 -19.45 14.68 -21.81
N TYR A 84 -18.66 14.24 -22.79
CA TYR A 84 -17.32 14.80 -23.06
C TYR A 84 -17.36 16.30 -23.36
N ASP A 85 -18.42 16.78 -24.02
CA ASP A 85 -18.58 18.20 -24.35
C ASP A 85 -18.96 19.09 -23.16
N LYS A 86 -19.46 18.51 -22.07
CA LYS A 86 -19.95 19.24 -20.88
C LYS A 86 -18.90 19.34 -19.76
N GLU A 87 -17.90 18.47 -19.75
CA GLU A 87 -17.02 18.29 -18.60
C GLU A 87 -15.85 19.28 -18.51
N ARG A 88 -15.36 19.48 -17.28
CA ARG A 88 -14.24 20.39 -16.99
C ARG A 88 -12.95 19.60 -16.72
N PRO A 89 -11.78 20.09 -17.18
CA PRO A 89 -10.50 19.51 -16.82
C PRO A 89 -10.29 19.54 -15.30
N VAL A 90 -9.85 18.40 -14.73
CA VAL A 90 -9.48 18.30 -13.32
C VAL A 90 -7.96 18.47 -13.19
N LYS A 91 -7.50 19.20 -12.16
CA LYS A 91 -6.08 19.27 -11.84
C LYS A 91 -5.65 17.94 -11.24
N ILE A 92 -4.64 17.33 -11.85
CA ILE A 92 -4.07 16.07 -11.38
C ILE A 92 -3.36 16.30 -10.04
N SER A 93 -3.82 15.59 -9.00
CA SER A 93 -3.08 15.34 -7.75
C SER A 93 -2.09 14.20 -8.00
N PRO A 94 -1.02 14.02 -7.21
CA PRO A 94 -0.14 12.86 -7.34
C PRO A 94 -0.93 11.55 -7.44
N ILE A 95 -0.47 10.66 -8.32
CA ILE A 95 -1.08 9.34 -8.51
C ILE A 95 -0.73 8.51 -7.28
N GLU A 96 -1.75 8.03 -6.59
CA GLU A 96 -1.60 7.08 -5.48
C GLU A 96 -1.97 5.69 -6.01
N VAL A 97 -1.13 4.71 -5.71
CA VAL A 97 -1.37 3.31 -6.07
C VAL A 97 -1.28 2.47 -4.81
N ARG A 98 -2.39 1.85 -4.44
CA ARG A 98 -2.45 0.88 -3.36
C ARG A 98 -2.77 -0.47 -3.96
N TYR A 99 -1.94 -1.47 -3.74
CA TYR A 99 -2.23 -2.83 -4.16
C TYR A 99 -2.00 -3.80 -3.00
N ARG A 100 -2.77 -4.87 -2.97
CA ARG A 100 -2.60 -5.96 -2.01
C ARG A 100 -2.58 -7.26 -2.77
N LYS A 101 -1.50 -8.03 -2.59
CA LYS A 101 -1.47 -9.43 -2.99
C LYS A 101 -2.48 -10.18 -2.14
N LEU A 102 -3.11 -11.18 -2.73
CA LEU A 102 -4.09 -12.00 -2.06
C LEU A 102 -3.97 -13.45 -2.48
N THR A 103 -4.37 -14.30 -1.56
CA THR A 103 -4.23 -15.74 -1.64
C THR A 103 -5.62 -16.34 -1.52
N LEU A 104 -6.10 -16.96 -2.59
CA LEU A 104 -7.45 -17.52 -2.65
C LEU A 104 -7.36 -19.04 -2.69
N LYS A 105 -8.09 -19.69 -1.78
CA LYS A 105 -8.25 -21.15 -1.83
C LYS A 105 -9.18 -21.51 -2.99
N LEU A 106 -8.72 -22.39 -3.87
CA LEU A 106 -9.56 -22.97 -4.90
C LEU A 106 -10.42 -24.08 -4.28
N GLU A 107 -11.73 -23.86 -4.21
CA GLU A 107 -12.71 -24.80 -3.63
C GLU A 107 -13.58 -25.45 -4.72
N ASN A 108 -13.60 -24.91 -5.93
CA ASN A 108 -14.40 -25.42 -7.04
C ASN A 108 -13.78 -26.71 -7.64
N PRO A 109 -14.48 -27.86 -7.57
CA PRO A 109 -13.93 -29.15 -8.00
C PRO A 109 -13.69 -29.23 -9.51
N ASP A 110 -14.49 -28.54 -10.32
CA ASP A 110 -14.32 -28.54 -11.77
C ASP A 110 -13.05 -27.79 -12.15
N PHE A 111 -12.81 -26.62 -11.54
CA PHE A 111 -11.56 -25.88 -11.75
C PHE A 111 -10.34 -26.67 -11.25
N ILE A 112 -10.43 -27.34 -10.09
CA ILE A 112 -9.35 -28.22 -9.60
C ILE A 112 -9.05 -29.31 -10.63
N LEU A 113 -10.07 -29.94 -11.22
CA LEU A 113 -9.90 -30.94 -12.26
C LEU A 113 -9.22 -30.34 -13.51
N LEU A 114 -9.66 -29.16 -13.97
CA LEU A 114 -9.07 -28.48 -15.13
C LEU A 114 -7.59 -28.15 -14.92
N TYR A 115 -7.19 -27.71 -13.73
CA TYR A 115 -5.78 -27.52 -13.38
C TYR A 115 -4.99 -28.85 -13.40
N ARG A 116 -5.55 -29.91 -12.80
CA ARG A 116 -4.90 -31.24 -12.78
C ARG A 116 -4.73 -31.84 -14.18
N LEU A 117 -5.65 -31.55 -15.09
CA LEU A 117 -5.56 -31.96 -16.50
C LEU A 117 -4.63 -31.07 -17.34
N GLY A 118 -4.09 -29.99 -16.77
CA GLY A 118 -3.24 -29.03 -17.49
C GLY A 118 -3.99 -28.19 -18.52
N ILE A 119 -5.31 -28.02 -18.36
CA ILE A 119 -6.14 -27.22 -19.27
C ILE A 119 -6.03 -25.73 -18.93
N LEU A 120 -5.98 -25.39 -17.64
CA LEU A 120 -5.75 -24.03 -17.18
C LEU A 120 -4.24 -23.79 -17.03
N ASP A 121 -3.71 -22.86 -17.84
CA ASP A 121 -2.30 -22.47 -17.84
C ASP A 121 -2.05 -21.32 -16.84
N ARG A 122 -1.93 -21.66 -15.56
CA ARG A 122 -1.66 -20.72 -14.48
C ARG A 122 -1.00 -21.42 -13.29
N GLU A 123 -0.14 -20.67 -12.59
CA GLU A 123 0.41 -21.07 -11.29
C GLU A 123 -0.70 -21.40 -10.28
N TYR A 124 -0.68 -22.64 -9.83
CA TYR A 124 -1.57 -23.24 -8.85
C TYR A 124 -0.74 -24.20 -8.01
N GLU A 125 -0.54 -23.87 -6.74
CA GLU A 125 0.20 -24.70 -5.81
C GLU A 125 -0.61 -24.86 -4.52
N ASN A 126 -0.64 -26.07 -3.95
CA ASN A 126 -1.30 -26.34 -2.65
C ASN A 126 -2.77 -25.87 -2.56
N GLU A 127 -3.55 -26.01 -3.64
CA GLU A 127 -4.96 -25.59 -3.71
C GLU A 127 -5.17 -24.07 -3.59
N VAL A 128 -4.15 -23.29 -3.92
CA VAL A 128 -4.14 -21.84 -3.76
C VAL A 128 -3.83 -21.15 -5.07
N ILE A 129 -4.52 -20.03 -5.30
CA ILE A 129 -4.31 -19.11 -6.41
C ILE A 129 -3.87 -17.76 -5.83
N GLU A 130 -2.72 -17.27 -6.30
CA GLU A 130 -2.25 -15.91 -6.01
C GLU A 130 -2.85 -14.92 -7.00
N SER A 131 -3.27 -13.75 -6.51
CA SER A 131 -3.76 -12.65 -7.32
C SER A 131 -3.59 -11.31 -6.60
N SER A 132 -4.25 -10.25 -7.07
CA SER A 132 -4.21 -8.94 -6.40
C SER A 132 -5.44 -8.09 -6.64
N VAL A 133 -5.76 -7.25 -5.65
CA VAL A 133 -6.66 -6.10 -5.80
C VAL A 133 -5.85 -4.82 -5.75
N SER A 134 -6.30 -3.79 -6.46
CA SER A 134 -5.65 -2.48 -6.39
C SER A 134 -6.64 -1.32 -6.44
N LYS A 135 -6.24 -0.21 -5.83
CA LYS A 135 -6.91 1.08 -5.86
C LYS A 135 -5.92 2.09 -6.43
N ILE A 136 -6.28 2.73 -7.53
CA ILE A 136 -5.49 3.80 -8.14
C ILE A 136 -6.27 5.10 -8.00
N LYS A 137 -5.65 6.13 -7.42
CA LYS A 137 -6.27 7.44 -7.28
C LYS A 137 -5.52 8.48 -8.09
N ILE A 138 -6.26 9.24 -8.91
CA ILE A 138 -5.75 10.30 -9.79
C ILE A 138 -6.62 11.54 -9.57
N GLY A 139 -6.18 12.43 -8.69
CA GLY A 139 -7.02 13.57 -8.28
C GLY A 139 -8.30 13.09 -7.60
N ASP A 140 -9.43 13.47 -8.17
CA ASP A 140 -10.76 13.07 -7.69
C ASP A 140 -11.23 11.75 -8.29
N LEU A 141 -10.46 11.09 -9.18
CA LEU A 141 -10.82 9.78 -9.74
C LEU A 141 -10.18 8.66 -8.92
N GLU A 142 -10.98 7.64 -8.56
CA GLU A 142 -10.52 6.41 -7.93
C GLU A 142 -10.94 5.20 -8.77
N LEU A 143 -9.96 4.43 -9.24
CA LEU A 143 -10.14 3.18 -9.98
C LEU A 143 -9.91 2.01 -9.03
N ILE A 144 -10.86 1.08 -8.97
CA ILE A 144 -10.85 -0.06 -8.04
C ILE A 144 -10.81 -1.32 -8.89
N ASN A 145 -9.64 -1.96 -8.94
CA ASN A 145 -9.36 -3.11 -9.76
C ASN A 145 -9.58 -4.41 -8.96
N ILE A 146 -10.40 -5.30 -9.52
CA ILE A 146 -10.79 -6.56 -8.90
C ILE A 146 -10.48 -7.70 -9.88
N PRO A 147 -9.85 -8.80 -9.42
CA PRO A 147 -9.34 -9.89 -10.26
C PRO A 147 -10.43 -10.84 -10.80
N GLY A 148 -11.66 -10.36 -10.95
CA GLY A 148 -12.83 -11.16 -11.33
C GLY A 148 -14.09 -10.30 -11.28
N GLU A 149 -15.26 -10.93 -11.21
CA GLU A 149 -16.56 -10.26 -11.23
C GLU A 149 -17.23 -10.25 -9.86
N PRO A 150 -17.17 -9.13 -9.11
CA PRO A 150 -17.89 -9.03 -7.85
C PRO A 150 -19.37 -8.76 -8.07
N PHE A 151 -20.21 -9.48 -7.32
CA PHE A 151 -21.62 -9.11 -7.23
C PHE A 151 -21.74 -7.73 -6.58
N PRO A 152 -22.64 -6.84 -7.06
CA PRO A 152 -22.71 -5.46 -6.57
C PRO A 152 -22.87 -5.34 -5.05
N LYS A 153 -23.62 -6.26 -4.44
CA LYS A 153 -23.88 -6.28 -3.00
C LYS A 153 -22.59 -6.43 -2.19
N LEU A 154 -21.60 -7.19 -2.70
CA LEU A 154 -20.34 -7.49 -2.02
C LEU A 154 -19.56 -6.24 -1.63
N ILE A 155 -19.49 -5.28 -2.56
CA ILE A 155 -18.66 -4.08 -2.43
C ILE A 155 -19.48 -2.80 -2.22
N SER A 156 -20.80 -2.86 -2.33
CA SER A 156 -21.68 -1.68 -2.24
C SER A 156 -21.53 -0.90 -0.93
N SER A 157 -21.28 -1.57 0.20
CA SER A 157 -21.05 -0.90 1.49
C SER A 157 -19.73 -0.13 1.49
N ILE A 158 -18.67 -0.69 0.92
CA ILE A 158 -17.35 -0.07 0.80
C ILE A 158 -17.44 1.21 -0.05
N LEU A 159 -18.16 1.13 -1.17
CA LEU A 159 -18.33 2.27 -2.07
C LEU A 159 -19.14 3.41 -1.44
N LYS A 160 -20.12 3.08 -0.57
CA LYS A 160 -21.02 4.04 0.09
C LYS A 160 -20.52 4.60 1.43
N ALA A 161 -19.60 3.90 2.10
CA ALA A 161 -19.15 4.25 3.46
C ALA A 161 -18.30 5.53 3.50
N GLU A 162 -17.73 5.95 2.38
CA GLU A 162 -16.97 7.20 2.29
C GLU A 162 -17.82 8.32 1.73
N ASP A 163 -17.96 9.39 2.51
CA ASP A 163 -18.47 10.71 2.08
C ASP A 163 -17.38 11.43 1.25
N SER A 164 -16.95 10.79 0.17
CA SER A 164 -15.87 11.28 -0.68
C SER A 164 -16.43 12.04 -1.87
N LYS A 165 -15.83 13.20 -2.16
CA LYS A 165 -16.02 13.92 -3.42
C LYS A 165 -15.42 13.18 -4.63
N SER A 166 -14.73 12.06 -4.41
CA SER A 166 -14.10 11.28 -5.48
C SER A 166 -15.11 10.46 -6.29
N ILE A 167 -14.89 10.43 -7.60
CA ILE A 167 -15.58 9.59 -8.57
C ILE A 167 -14.93 8.20 -8.50
N LYS A 168 -15.70 7.20 -8.12
CA LYS A 168 -15.23 5.81 -8.00
C LYS A 168 -15.68 5.00 -9.20
N ILE A 169 -14.73 4.33 -9.85
CA ILE A 169 -14.97 3.39 -10.93
C ILE A 169 -14.43 2.03 -10.49
N VAL A 170 -15.30 1.03 -10.50
CA VAL A 170 -14.89 -0.37 -10.29
C VAL A 170 -14.57 -0.96 -11.65
N ILE A 171 -13.47 -1.68 -11.73
CA ILE A 171 -13.01 -2.40 -12.91
C ILE A 171 -12.94 -3.88 -12.55
N SER A 172 -13.82 -4.66 -13.15
CA SER A 172 -13.82 -6.12 -13.03
C SER A 172 -12.82 -6.73 -14.01
N HIS A 173 -12.38 -7.96 -13.74
CA HIS A 173 -11.37 -8.67 -14.55
C HIS A 173 -10.09 -7.87 -14.81
N SER A 174 -9.63 -7.17 -13.77
CA SER A 174 -8.38 -6.42 -13.81
C SER A 174 -7.37 -7.01 -12.85
N ASN A 175 -6.09 -6.93 -13.22
CA ASN A 175 -5.00 -7.76 -12.69
C ASN A 175 -5.14 -9.26 -13.03
N ASP A 176 -6.37 -9.75 -13.27
CA ASP A 176 -6.68 -11.17 -13.42
C ASP A 176 -8.13 -11.45 -13.86
N SER A 177 -8.51 -12.72 -14.04
CA SER A 177 -9.87 -13.19 -14.36
C SER A 177 -10.23 -14.49 -13.61
N LEU A 178 -10.70 -14.37 -12.36
CA LEU A 178 -10.97 -15.46 -11.40
C LEU A 178 -12.46 -15.81 -11.22
N GLY A 179 -13.29 -15.52 -12.23
CA GLY A 179 -14.72 -15.79 -12.18
C GLY A 179 -15.46 -14.90 -11.17
N TYR A 180 -16.56 -15.40 -10.61
CA TYR A 180 -17.46 -14.59 -9.77
C TYR A 180 -17.07 -14.56 -8.30
N PHE A 181 -17.21 -13.38 -7.69
CA PHE A 181 -17.11 -13.16 -6.25
C PHE A 181 -18.49 -12.85 -5.67
N ILE A 182 -19.05 -13.84 -4.98
CA ILE A 182 -20.44 -13.84 -4.51
C ILE A 182 -20.44 -13.65 -2.97
N PRO A 183 -21.26 -12.74 -2.41
CA PRO A 183 -21.47 -12.63 -0.97
C PRO A 183 -22.02 -13.92 -0.37
N LEU A 184 -21.62 -14.25 0.86
CA LEU A 184 -22.07 -15.46 1.56
C LEU A 184 -23.61 -15.55 1.64
N GLU A 185 -24.28 -14.40 1.86
CA GLU A 185 -25.74 -14.33 1.93
C GLU A 185 -26.44 -14.53 0.58
N GLN A 186 -25.72 -14.49 -0.54
CA GLN A 186 -26.23 -14.74 -1.89
C GLN A 186 -25.76 -16.07 -2.47
N TRP A 187 -24.95 -16.85 -1.72
CA TRP A 187 -24.38 -18.11 -2.19
C TRP A 187 -25.39 -19.27 -2.09
N SER A 188 -25.61 -19.98 -3.19
CA SER A 188 -26.38 -21.23 -3.22
C SER A 188 -25.50 -22.46 -3.04
N LEU A 189 -25.84 -23.32 -2.07
CA LEU A 189 -25.20 -24.63 -1.90
C LEU A 189 -25.65 -25.67 -2.93
N LYS A 190 -26.71 -25.37 -3.69
CA LYS A 190 -27.23 -26.20 -4.77
C LYS A 190 -27.43 -25.32 -6.00
N PRO A 191 -26.34 -24.92 -6.68
CA PRO A 191 -26.46 -24.11 -7.88
C PRO A 191 -27.30 -24.86 -8.92
N GLN A 192 -28.23 -24.16 -9.56
CA GLN A 192 -28.99 -24.68 -10.70
C GLN A 192 -28.53 -23.94 -11.94
N VAL A 193 -27.84 -24.66 -12.81
CA VAL A 193 -27.18 -24.06 -13.98
C VAL A 193 -28.21 -23.41 -14.92
N TRP A 194 -29.49 -23.83 -14.92
CA TRP A 194 -30.58 -23.23 -15.69
C TRP A 194 -31.93 -23.43 -14.99
N VAL A 195 -32.81 -22.42 -15.04
CA VAL A 195 -34.23 -22.60 -14.72
C VAL A 195 -34.94 -22.89 -16.05
N ASP A 196 -35.67 -24.01 -16.14
CA ASP A 196 -36.50 -24.32 -17.31
C ASP A 196 -37.47 -23.16 -17.60
N ASP A 197 -37.77 -22.91 -18.89
CA ASP A 197 -38.55 -21.78 -19.45
C ASP A 197 -40.03 -21.66 -19.00
N ILE A 198 -40.37 -22.08 -17.78
CA ILE A 198 -41.75 -22.11 -17.28
C ILE A 198 -41.76 -21.50 -15.88
N GLU A 199 -42.07 -20.20 -15.82
CA GLU A 199 -42.34 -19.36 -14.63
C GLU A 199 -41.12 -18.69 -13.95
N ASP A 200 -40.90 -17.41 -14.28
CA ASP A 200 -40.19 -16.41 -13.46
C ASP A 200 -38.82 -16.79 -12.86
N GLY A 201 -38.09 -17.69 -13.53
CA GLY A 201 -36.79 -18.18 -13.08
C GLY A 201 -35.68 -17.13 -13.15
N LYS A 202 -35.17 -16.68 -12.00
CA LYS A 202 -33.86 -16.02 -11.93
C LYS A 202 -32.77 -17.07 -12.19
N PHE A 203 -31.86 -16.82 -13.11
CA PHE A 203 -30.64 -17.62 -13.27
C PHE A 203 -29.88 -17.72 -11.92
N ILE A 204 -29.52 -18.94 -11.52
CA ILE A 204 -28.87 -19.23 -10.24
C ILE A 204 -27.75 -20.27 -10.43
N GLY A 205 -26.69 -19.92 -11.16
CA GLY A 205 -25.57 -20.83 -11.43
C GLY A 205 -24.16 -20.27 -11.21
N HIS A 206 -24.01 -18.98 -10.86
CA HIS A 206 -22.69 -18.33 -10.82
C HIS A 206 -21.70 -18.94 -9.82
N GLU A 207 -22.17 -19.72 -8.85
CA GLU A 207 -21.32 -20.48 -7.94
C GLU A 207 -20.46 -21.51 -8.68
N THR A 208 -20.94 -22.06 -9.81
CA THR A 208 -20.14 -22.98 -10.65
C THR A 208 -19.03 -22.27 -11.40
N GLU A 209 -19.15 -20.95 -11.56
CA GLU A 209 -18.21 -20.06 -12.23
C GLU A 209 -17.36 -19.27 -11.20
N SER A 210 -17.47 -19.60 -9.92
CA SER A 210 -16.67 -19.02 -8.85
C SER A 210 -15.57 -19.98 -8.42
N ILE A 211 -14.43 -19.44 -8.00
CA ILE A 211 -13.33 -20.25 -7.44
C ILE A 211 -13.67 -20.84 -6.06
N GLY A 212 -14.63 -20.30 -5.32
CA GLY A 212 -14.99 -20.79 -3.99
C GLY A 212 -15.88 -19.86 -3.17
N VAL A 213 -16.54 -20.44 -2.15
CA VAL A 213 -17.51 -19.74 -1.29
C VAL A 213 -16.86 -18.65 -0.44
N LYS A 214 -15.59 -18.83 -0.06
CA LYS A 214 -14.87 -17.86 0.77
C LYS A 214 -14.25 -16.72 -0.04
N ALA A 215 -14.13 -16.87 -1.36
CA ALA A 215 -13.40 -15.94 -2.20
C ALA A 215 -13.98 -14.52 -2.15
N GLY A 216 -15.32 -14.40 -2.19
CA GLY A 216 -15.98 -13.11 -2.09
C GLY A 216 -15.67 -12.37 -0.79
N GLN A 217 -15.68 -13.08 0.34
CA GLN A 217 -15.36 -12.47 1.64
C GLN A 217 -13.89 -12.02 1.71
N VAL A 218 -12.95 -12.82 1.19
CA VAL A 218 -11.53 -12.43 1.11
C VAL A 218 -11.36 -11.14 0.29
N ILE A 219 -11.99 -11.06 -0.90
CA ILE A 219 -11.97 -9.86 -1.74
C ILE A 219 -12.54 -8.65 -0.98
N LYS A 220 -13.69 -8.81 -0.33
CA LYS A 220 -14.33 -7.74 0.44
C LYS A 220 -13.43 -7.22 1.55
N THR A 221 -12.80 -8.10 2.34
CA THR A 221 -11.90 -7.72 3.43
C THR A 221 -10.68 -6.96 2.92
N ILE A 222 -10.01 -7.48 1.89
CA ILE A 222 -8.80 -6.83 1.35
C ILE A 222 -9.15 -5.50 0.65
N LEU A 223 -10.30 -5.42 -0.01
CA LEU A 223 -10.78 -4.15 -0.56
C LEU A 223 -11.02 -3.12 0.55
N LYS A 224 -11.64 -3.49 1.68
CA LYS A 224 -11.81 -2.57 2.82
C LYS A 224 -10.46 -1.97 3.23
N GLU A 225 -9.40 -2.78 3.30
CA GLU A 225 -8.05 -2.32 3.68
C GLU A 225 -7.46 -1.28 2.71
N LEU A 226 -7.80 -1.31 1.42
CA LEU A 226 -7.35 -0.32 0.44
C LEU A 226 -7.94 1.08 0.69
N PHE A 227 -9.06 1.19 1.40
CA PHE A 227 -9.70 2.47 1.73
C PHE A 227 -9.28 3.01 3.09
N VAL A 228 -8.61 2.21 3.92
CA VAL A 228 -8.15 2.66 5.25
C VAL A 228 -6.82 3.38 5.10
N TYR A 229 -6.83 4.71 5.19
CA TYR A 229 -5.60 5.51 5.30
C TYR A 229 -5.12 5.56 6.74
N LYS A 230 -3.81 5.42 6.91
CA LYS A 230 -3.14 5.47 8.21
C LYS A 230 -2.48 6.83 8.41
N THR A 231 -2.49 7.29 9.66
CA THR A 231 -1.48 8.22 10.15
C THR A 231 -0.33 7.42 10.74
N VAL A 232 0.89 7.66 10.23
CA VAL A 232 2.12 6.96 10.60
C VAL A 232 3.00 7.93 11.38
N LEU A 233 3.37 7.55 12.61
CA LEU A 233 4.35 8.27 13.42
C LEU A 233 5.64 7.46 13.48
N ALA A 234 6.63 7.85 12.69
CA ALA A 234 7.94 7.22 12.65
C ALA A 234 8.89 7.96 13.59
N ILE A 235 9.54 7.25 14.51
CA ILE A 235 10.36 7.83 15.58
C ILE A 235 11.74 7.19 15.54
N GLY A 236 12.75 8.00 15.24
CA GLY A 236 14.17 7.65 15.32
C GLY A 236 14.85 8.35 16.50
N SER A 237 15.89 7.72 17.04
CA SER A 237 16.75 8.36 18.03
C SER A 237 17.56 9.44 17.34
N HIS A 238 18.26 9.03 16.28
CA HIS A 238 19.19 9.80 15.49
C HIS A 238 18.65 10.09 14.08
N ALA A 239 19.37 10.94 13.34
CA ALA A 239 18.99 11.38 12.01
C ALA A 239 18.74 10.21 11.04
N ASP A 240 19.66 9.27 10.98
CA ASP A 240 19.80 8.21 9.98
C ASP A 240 19.00 6.94 10.27
N ASP A 241 18.57 6.73 11.51
CA ASP A 241 17.80 5.56 11.91
C ASP A 241 16.62 5.24 10.99
N LEU A 242 15.72 6.22 10.78
CA LEU A 242 14.51 5.99 9.99
C LEU A 242 14.82 5.70 8.51
N PRO A 243 15.67 6.49 7.80
CA PRO A 243 16.11 6.16 6.45
C PRO A 243 16.81 4.81 6.34
N ILE A 244 17.67 4.46 7.30
CA ILE A 244 18.43 3.21 7.28
C ILE A 244 17.50 2.03 7.51
N TRP A 245 16.71 2.01 8.58
CA TRP A 245 15.96 0.80 8.98
C TRP A 245 14.58 0.67 8.33
N ALA A 246 13.93 1.79 8.00
CA ALA A 246 12.55 1.79 7.51
C ALA A 246 12.33 2.66 6.27
N GLY A 247 13.39 3.16 5.61
CA GLY A 247 13.26 4.14 4.52
C GLY A 247 12.38 3.66 3.36
N GLY A 248 12.48 2.39 2.98
CA GLY A 248 11.65 1.83 1.91
C GLY A 248 10.18 1.73 2.34
N THR A 249 9.92 1.25 3.55
CA THR A 249 8.58 1.14 4.14
C THR A 249 7.92 2.50 4.31
N LEU A 250 8.65 3.49 4.82
CA LEU A 250 8.14 4.84 5.02
C LEU A 250 7.75 5.48 3.69
N ARG A 251 8.59 5.34 2.66
CA ARG A 251 8.26 5.84 1.33
C ARG A 251 7.05 5.13 0.74
N LYS A 252 6.98 3.81 0.83
CA LYS A 252 5.83 3.02 0.38
C LYS A 252 4.54 3.48 1.04
N LEU A 253 4.54 3.65 2.35
CA LEU A 253 3.38 4.13 3.09
C LEU A 253 2.96 5.54 2.63
N ALA A 254 3.92 6.45 2.42
CA ALA A 254 3.62 7.79 1.93
C ALA A 254 3.02 7.78 0.50
N ASP A 255 3.56 6.96 -0.41
CA ASP A 255 3.05 6.82 -1.78
C ASP A 255 1.68 6.12 -1.86
N GLU A 256 1.36 5.30 -0.87
CA GLU A 256 0.01 4.76 -0.64
C GLU A 256 -0.95 5.79 -0.01
N GLY A 257 -0.56 7.07 0.07
CA GLY A 257 -1.38 8.18 0.55
C GLY A 257 -1.51 8.27 2.07
N ASN A 258 -0.74 7.48 2.83
CA ASN A 258 -0.74 7.56 4.30
C ASN A 258 -0.07 8.87 4.77
N LYS A 259 -0.57 9.42 5.88
CA LYS A 259 0.00 10.64 6.47
C LYS A 259 1.23 10.28 7.29
N LEU A 260 2.42 10.60 6.77
CA LEU A 260 3.68 10.31 7.45
C LEU A 260 4.21 11.49 8.27
N ILE A 261 4.41 11.28 9.57
CA ILE A 261 5.06 12.20 10.49
C ILE A 261 6.35 11.54 10.98
N CYS A 262 7.49 12.21 10.79
CA CYS A 262 8.77 11.72 11.27
C CYS A 262 9.27 12.53 12.48
N VAL A 263 9.77 11.83 13.48
CA VAL A 263 10.29 12.40 14.73
C VAL A 263 11.73 11.99 14.91
N ARG A 264 12.60 12.97 15.17
CA ARG A 264 13.98 12.74 15.61
C ARG A 264 14.13 13.18 17.05
N ILE A 265 14.61 12.29 17.92
CA ILE A 265 14.72 12.57 19.36
C ILE A 265 15.94 13.43 19.66
N THR A 266 17.11 13.07 19.14
CA THR A 266 18.36 13.73 19.48
C THR A 266 18.76 14.84 18.49
N ASP A 267 19.80 15.57 18.83
CA ASP A 267 20.41 16.62 18.02
C ASP A 267 21.59 16.13 17.17
N ASP A 268 21.98 14.85 17.30
CA ASP A 268 23.08 14.18 16.59
C ASP A 268 24.43 14.92 16.71
N TYR A 269 24.69 15.63 17.80
CA TYR A 269 25.85 16.53 17.84
C TYR A 269 27.20 15.81 17.78
N ALA A 270 27.25 14.55 18.23
CA ALA A 270 28.44 13.70 18.24
C ALA A 270 28.57 12.85 16.96
N ASP A 271 27.53 12.78 16.13
CA ASP A 271 27.50 12.00 14.89
C ASP A 271 28.15 12.75 13.73
N CYS A 272 29.38 13.21 13.95
CA CYS A 272 30.15 13.97 12.98
C CYS A 272 31.66 13.84 13.21
N VAL A 273 32.43 14.01 12.14
CA VAL A 273 33.91 13.97 12.18
C VAL A 273 34.46 15.33 11.77
N GLY A 274 35.44 15.84 12.53
CA GLY A 274 36.22 17.02 12.13
C GLY A 274 35.46 18.36 12.11
N ILE A 275 34.30 18.46 12.75
CA ILE A 275 33.51 19.71 12.85
C ILE A 275 33.10 20.02 14.29
N THR A 276 32.74 21.29 14.55
CA THR A 276 32.27 21.71 15.88
C THR A 276 30.85 21.23 16.17
N LYS A 277 30.53 21.09 17.45
CA LYS A 277 29.20 20.70 17.95
C LYS A 277 28.06 21.51 17.31
N GLU A 278 28.17 22.84 17.32
CA GLU A 278 27.12 23.74 16.82
C GLU A 278 26.91 23.57 15.31
N LYS A 279 28.00 23.31 14.59
CA LYS A 279 27.97 23.08 13.14
C LYS A 279 27.36 21.72 12.82
N GLY A 280 27.69 20.69 13.61
CA GLY A 280 27.10 19.35 13.52
C GLY A 280 25.59 19.38 13.67
N ILE A 281 25.09 19.90 14.81
CA ILE A 281 23.64 20.02 15.09
C ILE A 281 22.89 20.71 13.95
N LYS A 282 23.41 21.85 13.47
CA LYS A 282 22.77 22.63 12.40
C LYS A 282 22.77 21.90 11.06
N ARG A 283 23.84 21.17 10.73
CA ARG A 283 23.93 20.39 9.49
C ARG A 283 23.03 19.17 9.55
N ASN A 284 23.14 18.37 10.61
CA ASN A 284 22.36 17.15 10.82
C ASN A 284 20.87 17.47 10.76
N LYS A 285 20.40 18.54 11.42
CA LYS A 285 18.99 18.97 11.31
C LYS A 285 18.54 19.19 9.87
N LYS A 286 19.27 19.99 9.09
CA LYS A 286 18.93 20.30 7.69
C LYS A 286 19.01 19.07 6.78
N GLU A 287 19.94 18.18 7.07
CA GLU A 287 20.13 16.93 6.34
C GLU A 287 18.99 15.95 6.62
N THR A 288 18.62 15.77 7.90
CA THR A 288 17.43 15.01 8.31
C THR A 288 16.15 15.56 7.65
N GLU A 289 15.95 16.88 7.66
CA GLU A 289 14.76 17.50 7.06
C GLU A 289 14.63 17.17 5.56
N ARG A 290 15.75 17.10 4.83
CA ARG A 290 15.75 16.67 3.43
C ARG A 290 15.47 15.18 3.28
N ALA A 291 16.11 14.35 4.10
CA ALA A 291 15.91 12.90 4.08
C ALA A 291 14.45 12.53 4.36
N TYR A 292 13.84 13.08 5.40
CA TYR A 292 12.46 12.77 5.75
C TYR A 292 11.45 13.28 4.71
N LYS A 293 11.73 14.44 4.07
CA LYS A 293 10.93 14.91 2.92
C LYS A 293 11.04 13.99 1.71
N GLU A 294 12.23 13.45 1.41
CA GLU A 294 12.42 12.44 0.35
C GLU A 294 11.58 11.18 0.62
N LEU A 295 11.48 10.77 1.89
CA LEU A 295 10.62 9.67 2.33
C LEU A 295 9.11 9.99 2.30
N GLY A 296 8.73 11.25 2.04
CA GLY A 296 7.32 11.67 1.96
C GLY A 296 6.72 12.16 3.28
N ALA A 297 7.54 12.49 4.29
CA ALA A 297 7.03 13.07 5.53
C ALA A 297 6.35 14.42 5.27
N VAL A 298 5.11 14.55 5.75
CA VAL A 298 4.35 15.81 5.68
C VAL A 298 4.63 16.72 6.88
N GLU A 299 5.15 16.14 7.97
CA GLU A 299 5.49 16.83 9.21
C GLU A 299 6.76 16.23 9.81
N ILE A 300 7.64 17.09 10.33
CA ILE A 300 8.95 16.69 10.88
C ILE A 300 9.13 17.35 12.24
N VAL A 301 9.31 16.52 13.28
CA VAL A 301 9.45 16.98 14.66
C VAL A 301 10.85 16.66 15.17
N HIS A 302 11.52 17.66 15.75
CA HIS A 302 12.80 17.49 16.44
C HIS A 302 12.62 17.74 17.94
N LEU A 303 12.94 16.76 18.78
CA LEU A 303 12.83 16.93 20.24
C LEU A 303 14.04 17.60 20.89
N GLY A 304 15.21 17.52 20.22
CA GLY A 304 16.42 18.27 20.57
C GLY A 304 17.14 17.78 21.83
N TYR A 305 17.01 16.51 22.18
CA TYR A 305 17.79 15.93 23.27
C TYR A 305 19.27 15.78 22.85
N PRO A 306 20.24 15.95 23.76
CA PRO A 306 21.64 15.75 23.39
C PRO A 306 21.92 14.27 23.08
N THR A 307 22.53 13.98 21.93
CA THR A 307 22.88 12.61 21.53
C THR A 307 23.82 11.93 22.54
N ASP A 308 23.76 10.59 22.61
CA ASP A 308 24.48 9.67 23.49
C ASP A 308 24.27 9.88 25.00
N THR A 309 23.25 10.65 25.37
CA THR A 309 22.95 10.99 26.77
C THR A 309 21.48 10.83 27.13
N LEU A 310 20.65 10.22 26.28
CA LEU A 310 19.20 10.13 26.49
C LEU A 310 18.84 9.36 27.77
N TYR A 311 19.69 8.42 28.21
CA TYR A 311 19.55 7.72 29.49
C TYR A 311 19.63 8.63 30.72
N THR A 312 20.22 9.83 30.59
CA THR A 312 20.28 10.85 31.64
C THR A 312 19.11 11.84 31.58
N ALA A 313 18.33 11.81 30.51
CA ALA A 313 17.19 12.70 30.36
C ALA A 313 16.13 12.40 31.43
N ASP A 314 15.36 13.44 31.78
CA ASP A 314 14.15 13.25 32.57
C ASP A 314 13.17 12.37 31.76
N TYR A 315 13.15 11.08 32.09
CA TYR A 315 12.40 10.06 31.37
C TYR A 315 10.90 10.36 31.38
N HIS A 316 10.37 10.92 32.49
CA HIS A 316 8.97 11.30 32.58
C HIS A 316 8.62 12.39 31.57
N LYS A 317 9.50 13.39 31.39
CA LYS A 317 9.32 14.44 30.37
C LYS A 317 9.49 13.92 28.95
N LEU A 318 10.49 13.05 28.69
CA LEU A 318 10.67 12.44 27.37
C LEU A 318 9.42 11.66 26.95
N ARG A 319 8.96 10.76 27.82
CA ARG A 319 7.74 9.98 27.59
C ARG A 319 6.51 10.88 27.46
N GLY A 320 6.39 11.94 28.27
CA GLY A 320 5.29 12.90 28.18
C GLY A 320 5.21 13.60 26.82
N LYS A 321 6.34 14.04 26.26
CA LYS A 321 6.40 14.58 24.90
C LYS A 321 5.92 13.57 23.86
N LEU A 322 6.34 12.31 23.96
CA LEU A 322 5.91 11.25 23.04
C LEU A 322 4.42 10.95 23.19
N VAL A 323 3.88 10.85 24.40
CA VAL A 323 2.44 10.71 24.67
C VAL A 323 1.66 11.85 24.04
N ARG A 324 2.15 13.09 24.18
CA ARG A 324 1.53 14.26 23.55
C ARG A 324 1.48 14.12 22.02
N LEU A 325 2.57 13.67 21.38
CA LEU A 325 2.60 13.44 19.93
C LEU A 325 1.61 12.34 19.50
N MET A 326 1.47 11.26 20.27
CA MET A 326 0.48 10.21 20.01
C MET A 326 -0.95 10.75 20.08
N ARG A 327 -1.28 11.55 21.11
CA ARG A 327 -2.61 12.16 21.26
C ARG A 327 -2.90 13.24 20.21
N LEU A 328 -1.88 14.00 19.82
CA LEU A 328 -1.98 15.07 18.82
C LEU A 328 -2.18 14.51 17.40
N TYR A 329 -1.35 13.55 17.00
CA TYR A 329 -1.39 13.02 15.63
C TYR A 329 -2.33 11.82 15.47
N LYS A 330 -2.76 11.19 16.57
CA LYS A 330 -3.61 9.99 16.58
C LYS A 330 -3.11 8.91 15.60
N PRO A 331 -1.83 8.48 15.69
CA PRO A 331 -1.27 7.56 14.70
C PRO A 331 -1.91 6.18 14.79
N ASN A 332 -2.28 5.62 13.64
CA ASN A 332 -2.71 4.23 13.54
C ASN A 332 -1.50 3.28 13.62
N LEU A 333 -0.34 3.74 13.13
CA LEU A 333 0.90 2.98 13.07
C LEU A 333 2.05 3.80 13.66
N VAL A 334 2.83 3.18 14.55
CA VAL A 334 4.11 3.69 15.02
C VAL A 334 5.26 2.84 14.48
N ILE A 335 6.32 3.47 13.99
CA ILE A 335 7.52 2.78 13.50
C ILE A 335 8.71 3.28 14.32
N SER A 336 9.43 2.41 15.01
CA SER A 336 10.49 2.81 15.98
C SER A 336 11.39 1.63 16.36
N PHE A 337 12.37 1.87 17.24
CA PHE A 337 13.20 0.82 17.83
C PHE A 337 12.42 -0.21 18.67
N ASP A 338 12.85 -1.46 18.58
CA ASP A 338 12.40 -2.58 19.41
C ASP A 338 13.25 -2.75 20.68
N LEU A 339 12.66 -3.32 21.72
CA LEU A 339 13.35 -3.74 22.95
C LEU A 339 14.09 -5.07 22.80
N ASN A 340 13.87 -5.79 21.70
CA ASN A 340 14.42 -7.14 21.46
C ASN A 340 15.86 -7.16 20.89
N GLY A 341 16.51 -6.00 20.74
CA GLY A 341 17.93 -5.90 20.43
C GLY A 341 18.79 -6.08 21.69
N ILE A 342 19.03 -7.32 22.08
CA ILE A 342 19.65 -7.67 23.37
C ILE A 342 21.11 -7.20 23.54
N ASP A 343 21.79 -6.92 22.44
CA ASP A 343 23.17 -6.47 22.36
C ASP A 343 23.28 -5.02 21.84
N GLU A 344 22.19 -4.24 21.91
CA GLU A 344 22.20 -2.83 21.54
C GLU A 344 23.14 -2.04 22.46
N GLU A 345 24.23 -1.55 21.88
CA GLU A 345 25.25 -0.76 22.58
C GLU A 345 24.85 0.72 22.71
N ASN A 346 23.94 1.20 21.86
CA ASN A 346 23.50 2.58 21.89
C ASN A 346 22.34 2.79 22.89
N MET A 347 22.66 3.39 24.03
CA MET A 347 21.66 3.66 25.08
C MET A 347 20.57 4.64 24.66
N ASP A 348 20.78 5.45 23.62
CA ASP A 348 19.71 6.28 23.06
C ASP A 348 18.68 5.41 22.34
N HIS A 349 19.09 4.39 21.57
CA HIS A 349 18.17 3.44 20.95
C HIS A 349 17.35 2.69 22.01
N VAL A 350 18.02 2.17 23.06
CA VAL A 350 17.36 1.47 24.17
C VAL A 350 16.35 2.37 24.87
N THR A 351 16.74 3.62 25.15
CA THR A 351 15.87 4.58 25.86
C THR A 351 14.70 5.01 24.98
N THR A 352 14.92 5.23 23.69
CA THR A 352 13.87 5.50 22.69
C THR A 352 12.89 4.34 22.60
N ALA A 353 13.37 3.10 22.47
CA ALA A 353 12.52 1.91 22.41
C ALA A 353 11.61 1.83 23.64
N ARG A 354 12.16 2.02 24.86
CA ARG A 354 11.37 2.02 26.10
C ARG A 354 10.34 3.15 26.12
N ALA A 355 10.78 4.37 25.85
CA ALA A 355 9.93 5.55 25.93
C ALA A 355 8.79 5.52 24.92
N VAL A 356 9.04 5.06 23.69
CA VAL A 356 8.01 4.91 22.64
C VAL A 356 7.02 3.81 23.00
N ASN A 357 7.49 2.64 23.45
CA ASN A 357 6.60 1.55 23.84
C ASN A 357 5.69 1.93 25.01
N GLU A 358 6.24 2.59 26.03
CA GLU A 358 5.43 3.11 27.14
C GLU A 358 4.50 4.24 26.71
N ALA A 359 4.91 5.13 25.81
CA ALA A 359 4.06 6.20 25.31
C ALA A 359 2.86 5.67 24.50
N CYS A 360 3.07 4.64 23.66
CA CYS A 360 1.99 3.94 22.97
C CYS A 360 0.96 3.38 23.95
N TRP A 361 1.43 2.84 25.09
CA TRP A 361 0.54 2.38 26.16
C TRP A 361 -0.14 3.55 26.87
N GLN A 362 0.61 4.50 27.43
CA GLN A 362 0.07 5.57 28.29
C GLN A 362 -0.78 6.60 27.57
N SER A 363 -0.65 6.72 26.24
CA SER A 363 -1.47 7.65 25.45
C SER A 363 -2.97 7.30 25.45
N SER A 364 -3.34 6.05 25.75
CA SER A 364 -4.73 5.60 25.82
C SER A 364 -5.38 5.76 27.21
N PHE A 365 -4.65 6.30 28.20
CA PHE A 365 -5.14 6.49 29.56
C PHE A 365 -5.45 7.96 29.84
N ASP A 366 -6.46 8.20 30.67
CA ASP A 366 -6.97 9.51 31.07
C ASP A 366 -6.31 10.09 32.32
N LEU A 367 -5.60 9.27 33.12
CA LEU A 367 -4.94 9.71 34.35
C LEU A 367 -3.45 10.10 34.18
N PHE A 368 -2.86 9.83 33.02
CA PHE A 368 -1.47 10.22 32.74
C PHE A 368 -1.41 11.52 31.94
N TYR A 369 -0.52 12.43 32.33
CA TYR A 369 -0.29 13.72 31.64
C TYR A 369 -1.59 14.48 31.41
N THR A 370 -2.32 14.78 32.48
CA THR A 370 -3.67 15.36 32.42
C THR A 370 -3.67 16.77 31.83
N GLU A 371 -2.53 17.48 31.91
CA GLU A 371 -2.33 18.78 31.29
C GLU A 371 -2.52 18.77 29.76
N HIS A 372 -2.41 17.62 29.10
CA HIS A 372 -2.69 17.50 27.67
C HIS A 372 -4.17 17.71 27.34
N PHE A 373 -5.09 17.39 28.27
CA PHE A 373 -6.53 17.57 28.05
C PHE A 373 -6.92 19.06 28.09
N ASP A 374 -6.17 19.87 28.82
CA ASP A 374 -6.33 21.33 28.82
C ASP A 374 -5.99 21.94 27.44
N GLU A 375 -5.19 21.23 26.62
CA GLU A 375 -4.89 21.59 25.22
C GLU A 375 -5.97 21.08 24.24
N GLY A 376 -7.02 20.41 24.72
CA GLY A 376 -8.06 19.80 23.90
C GLY A 376 -7.65 18.49 23.22
N LEU A 377 -6.55 17.87 23.66
CA LEU A 377 -6.15 16.54 23.21
C LEU A 377 -7.00 15.48 23.91
N ASP A 378 -7.18 14.33 23.27
CA ASP A 378 -7.95 13.20 23.82
C ASP A 378 -7.03 11.98 23.94
N ILE A 379 -7.48 10.96 24.69
CA ILE A 379 -6.80 9.67 24.72
C ILE A 379 -6.72 9.06 23.31
N HIS A 380 -5.64 8.32 23.06
CA HIS A 380 -5.44 7.66 21.78
C HIS A 380 -4.73 6.33 21.98
N ALA A 381 -5.28 5.25 21.41
CA ALA A 381 -4.63 3.95 21.38
C ALA A 381 -3.97 3.73 20.02
N VAL A 382 -2.68 3.41 20.03
CA VAL A 382 -1.93 3.06 18.82
C VAL A 382 -2.28 1.63 18.40
N GLY A 383 -2.78 1.46 17.17
CA GLY A 383 -3.29 0.16 16.69
C GLY A 383 -2.22 -0.82 16.23
N GLU A 384 -1.14 -0.33 15.61
CA GLU A 384 -0.03 -1.15 15.13
C GLU A 384 1.33 -0.53 15.46
N ARG A 385 2.33 -1.38 15.66
CA ARG A 385 3.73 -0.99 15.81
C ARG A 385 4.61 -1.85 14.92
N TYR A 386 5.47 -1.25 14.09
CA TYR A 386 6.54 -1.96 13.37
C TYR A 386 7.87 -1.58 14.02
N LEU A 387 8.50 -2.54 14.68
CA LEU A 387 9.67 -2.31 15.49
C LEU A 387 10.92 -2.91 14.84
N PHE A 388 11.99 -2.14 14.75
CA PHE A 388 13.28 -2.58 14.20
C PHE A 388 14.37 -2.53 15.28
N ALA A 389 15.41 -3.34 15.15
CA ALA A 389 16.57 -3.30 16.05
C ALA A 389 17.83 -3.66 15.25
N ARG A 390 19.00 -3.34 15.80
CA ARG A 390 20.28 -3.60 15.14
C ARG A 390 20.53 -5.09 14.92
N ASN A 391 20.34 -5.90 15.96
CA ASN A 391 20.39 -7.36 15.90
C ASN A 391 19.10 -7.91 16.56
N PRO A 392 18.01 -8.01 15.79
CA PRO A 392 16.72 -8.43 16.35
C PRO A 392 16.73 -9.92 16.68
N THR A 393 16.24 -10.27 17.85
CA THR A 393 15.98 -11.68 18.23
C THR A 393 14.60 -12.18 17.76
N ILE A 394 13.71 -11.24 17.43
CA ILE A 394 12.35 -11.52 16.94
C ILE A 394 12.11 -10.65 15.70
N THR A 395 11.81 -11.30 14.58
CA THR A 395 11.24 -10.69 13.37
C THR A 395 10.07 -11.55 12.92
N ASN A 396 8.90 -10.94 12.73
CA ASN A 396 7.66 -11.67 12.40
C ASN A 396 6.88 -11.02 11.25
N PHE A 397 7.42 -9.96 10.67
CA PHE A 397 6.80 -9.21 9.60
C PHE A 397 7.85 -8.61 8.69
N HIS A 398 7.54 -8.49 7.40
CA HIS A 398 8.40 -7.87 6.41
C HIS A 398 7.59 -6.99 5.47
N VAL A 399 8.26 -6.04 4.85
CA VAL A 399 7.70 -5.18 3.81
C VAL A 399 8.57 -5.29 2.57
N ASP A 400 7.97 -5.69 1.45
CA ASP A 400 8.60 -5.59 0.13
C ASP A 400 8.78 -4.11 -0.24
N ILE A 401 10.05 -3.73 -0.38
CA ILE A 401 10.51 -2.38 -0.72
C ILE A 401 11.21 -2.35 -2.09
N THR A 402 10.96 -3.35 -2.94
CA THR A 402 11.64 -3.49 -4.23
C THR A 402 11.56 -2.23 -5.08
N ASP A 403 10.37 -1.63 -5.16
CA ASP A 403 10.12 -0.40 -5.93
C ASP A 403 10.58 0.88 -5.21
N TYR A 404 10.98 0.79 -3.94
CA TYR A 404 11.26 1.92 -3.05
C TYR A 404 12.71 2.00 -2.56
N VAL A 405 13.56 1.02 -2.92
CA VAL A 405 14.97 0.97 -2.50
C VAL A 405 15.75 2.20 -2.96
N GLU A 406 15.44 2.76 -4.13
CA GLU A 406 16.13 3.94 -4.65
C GLU A 406 15.76 5.21 -3.86
N ASN A 407 14.52 5.34 -3.38
CA ASN A 407 14.12 6.43 -2.49
C ASN A 407 14.83 6.33 -1.13
N LYS A 408 14.95 5.12 -0.59
CA LYS A 408 15.74 4.85 0.62
C LYS A 408 17.19 5.31 0.47
N ILE A 409 17.85 4.91 -0.62
CA ILE A 409 19.23 5.30 -0.92
C ILE A 409 19.36 6.83 -1.03
N LYS A 410 18.42 7.51 -1.70
CA LYS A 410 18.41 8.98 -1.78
C LYS A 410 18.25 9.64 -0.42
N ALA A 411 17.35 9.14 0.42
CA ALA A 411 17.13 9.66 1.76
C ALA A 411 18.39 9.55 2.62
N ILE A 412 19.06 8.39 2.64
CA ILE A 412 20.33 8.19 3.36
C ILE A 412 21.42 9.14 2.81
N ASN A 413 21.50 9.30 1.49
CA ASN A 413 22.48 10.19 0.85
C ASN A 413 22.27 11.69 1.13
N HIS A 414 21.09 12.10 1.60
CA HIS A 414 20.90 13.46 2.11
C HIS A 414 21.64 13.71 3.43
N GLN A 415 22.03 12.65 4.15
CA GLN A 415 22.60 12.67 5.50
C GLN A 415 24.10 12.47 5.49
N ARG A 416 24.78 13.36 4.78
CA ARG A 416 26.22 13.25 4.50
C ARG A 416 27.07 13.23 5.76
N THR A 417 26.74 14.07 6.74
CA THR A 417 27.56 14.28 7.94
C THR A 417 27.58 13.03 8.83
N VAL A 418 26.40 12.45 9.11
CA VAL A 418 26.28 11.21 9.90
C VAL A 418 26.85 10.02 9.13
N MET A 419 26.62 9.92 7.81
CA MET A 419 27.18 8.82 7.02
C MET A 419 28.70 8.88 6.93
N GLU A 420 29.30 10.07 6.85
CA GLU A 420 30.76 10.24 6.91
C GLU A 420 31.32 9.72 8.25
N ASN A 421 30.67 10.04 9.37
CA ASN A 421 31.03 9.48 10.67
C ASN A 421 30.83 7.96 10.71
N TRP A 422 29.72 7.45 10.20
CA TRP A 422 29.43 6.01 10.17
C TRP A 422 30.52 5.23 9.43
N PHE A 423 30.94 5.69 8.24
CA PHE A 423 32.05 5.08 7.50
C PHE A 423 33.36 5.18 8.26
N HIS A 424 33.64 6.33 8.90
CA HIS A 424 34.84 6.52 9.70
C HIS A 424 34.91 5.52 10.88
N GLN A 425 33.83 5.36 11.65
CA GLN A 425 33.77 4.43 12.78
C GLN A 425 33.95 2.98 12.32
N ASN A 426 33.28 2.57 11.25
CA ASN A 426 33.42 1.21 10.70
C ASN A 426 34.84 0.95 10.19
N LYS A 427 35.51 1.96 9.64
CA LYS A 427 36.92 1.87 9.23
C LYS A 427 37.86 1.66 10.42
N LEU A 428 37.62 2.37 11.53
CA LEU A 428 38.37 2.16 12.77
C LEU A 428 38.15 0.76 13.33
N LEU A 429 36.90 0.28 13.34
CA LEU A 429 36.57 -1.07 13.77
C LEU A 429 37.24 -2.15 12.90
N ALA A 430 37.20 -1.99 11.57
CA ALA A 430 37.87 -2.90 10.64
C ALA A 430 39.38 -2.97 10.93
N ARG A 431 40.03 -1.81 11.10
CA ARG A 431 41.47 -1.74 11.45
C ARG A 431 41.80 -2.36 12.80
N ALA A 432 40.95 -2.16 13.81
CA ALA A 432 41.10 -2.80 15.12
C ALA A 432 41.05 -4.34 15.02
N ASN A 433 40.35 -4.87 14.01
CA ASN A 433 40.28 -6.29 13.70
C ASN A 433 41.29 -6.75 12.63
N ASN A 434 42.26 -5.92 12.26
CA ASN A 434 43.25 -6.19 11.19
C ASN A 434 42.62 -6.51 9.82
N LEU A 435 41.46 -5.91 9.51
CA LEU A 435 40.76 -6.05 8.25
C LEU A 435 41.00 -4.82 7.35
N TYR A 436 41.19 -5.06 6.05
CA TYR A 436 41.15 -4.03 5.03
C TYR A 436 39.88 -4.19 4.19
N ILE A 437 39.07 -3.15 4.11
CA ILE A 437 37.81 -3.13 3.37
C ILE A 437 37.85 -1.91 2.44
N GLU A 438 38.03 -2.16 1.15
CA GLU A 438 38.11 -1.11 0.12
C GLU A 438 36.90 -0.16 0.16
N LEU A 439 35.70 -0.70 0.43
CA LEU A 439 34.47 0.09 0.54
C LEU A 439 34.45 1.09 1.71
N LEU A 440 35.35 0.96 2.70
CA LEU A 440 35.45 1.89 3.82
C LEU A 440 36.53 2.97 3.60
N GLU A 441 37.28 2.88 2.50
CA GLU A 441 38.27 3.88 2.13
C GLU A 441 37.62 5.11 1.48
N GLU A 442 38.32 6.25 1.55
CA GLU A 442 37.76 7.57 1.23
C GLU A 442 37.79 7.88 -0.28
N ASP A 443 38.52 7.09 -1.06
CA ASP A 443 38.62 7.17 -2.51
C ASP A 443 37.30 6.81 -3.22
N VAL A 444 36.45 6.00 -2.59
CA VAL A 444 35.10 5.73 -3.06
C VAL A 444 34.13 6.82 -2.56
N PRO A 445 33.35 7.51 -3.41
CA PRO A 445 32.33 8.47 -2.95
C PRO A 445 31.29 7.83 -2.01
N ASN A 446 30.91 8.52 -0.91
CA ASN A 446 29.90 8.05 0.05
C ASN A 446 28.60 7.57 -0.61
N ALA A 447 28.15 8.25 -1.67
CA ALA A 447 26.92 7.87 -2.36
C ALA A 447 26.98 6.49 -3.02
N ILE A 448 28.14 6.10 -3.55
CA ILE A 448 28.36 4.78 -4.12
C ILE A 448 28.41 3.74 -2.99
N ARG A 449 29.13 4.05 -1.90
CA ARG A 449 29.22 3.19 -0.72
C ARG A 449 27.84 2.88 -0.11
N VAL A 450 27.02 3.91 0.09
CA VAL A 450 25.62 3.78 0.57
C VAL A 450 24.80 2.91 -0.37
N THR A 451 24.87 3.17 -1.69
CA THR A 451 24.11 2.41 -2.69
C THR A 451 24.43 0.91 -2.63
N LEU A 452 25.73 0.57 -2.55
CA LEU A 452 26.17 -0.82 -2.52
C LEU A 452 25.74 -1.51 -1.21
N LEU A 453 25.95 -0.87 -0.05
CA LEU A 453 25.57 -1.45 1.25
C LEU A 453 24.08 -1.66 1.38
N VAL A 454 23.27 -0.66 1.00
CA VAL A 454 21.80 -0.78 1.05
C VAL A 454 21.34 -1.90 0.12
N LYS A 455 21.84 -1.96 -1.11
CA LYS A 455 21.43 -3.03 -2.03
C LYS A 455 21.84 -4.41 -1.54
N LEU A 456 23.04 -4.56 -0.98
CA LEU A 456 23.52 -5.83 -0.43
C LEU A 456 22.63 -6.29 0.73
N VAL A 457 22.56 -5.51 1.80
CA VAL A 457 21.84 -5.87 3.04
C VAL A 457 20.36 -6.14 2.76
N TYR A 458 19.69 -5.24 2.05
CA TYR A 458 18.25 -5.36 1.83
C TYR A 458 17.91 -6.42 0.76
N SER A 459 18.86 -6.81 -0.10
CA SER A 459 18.67 -7.97 -0.99
C SER A 459 18.77 -9.30 -0.26
N GLU A 460 19.69 -9.43 0.70
CA GLU A 460 19.80 -10.63 1.54
C GLU A 460 18.52 -10.83 2.36
N ILE A 461 17.93 -9.74 2.87
CA ILE A 461 16.62 -9.80 3.52
C ILE A 461 15.53 -10.16 2.51
N GLY A 462 15.52 -9.55 1.32
CA GLY A 462 14.55 -9.84 0.27
C GLY A 462 14.51 -11.30 -0.14
N GLU A 463 15.69 -11.93 -0.28
CA GLU A 463 15.84 -13.33 -0.66
C GLU A 463 15.10 -14.27 0.30
N LYS A 464 15.11 -13.98 1.62
CA LYS A 464 14.37 -14.77 2.63
C LYS A 464 12.87 -14.84 2.35
N TYR A 465 12.32 -13.85 1.65
CA TYR A 465 10.88 -13.67 1.41
C TYR A 465 10.51 -13.78 -0.08
N GLY A 466 11.45 -14.18 -0.95
CA GLY A 466 11.18 -14.31 -2.38
C GLY A 466 10.94 -12.97 -3.10
N VAL A 467 11.47 -11.86 -2.58
CA VAL A 467 11.40 -10.53 -3.21
C VAL A 467 12.79 -9.94 -3.39
N LYS A 468 12.95 -8.92 -4.22
CA LYS A 468 14.28 -8.37 -4.53
C LYS A 468 14.88 -7.60 -3.36
N TYR A 469 14.06 -6.80 -2.66
CA TYR A 469 14.49 -6.05 -1.49
C TYR A 469 13.36 -6.04 -0.44
N ALA A 470 13.68 -6.31 0.82
CA ALA A 470 12.69 -6.25 1.91
C ALA A 470 13.26 -5.65 3.20
N GLU A 471 12.41 -5.00 3.99
CA GLU A 471 12.70 -4.57 5.37
C GLU A 471 11.97 -5.48 6.37
N GLU A 472 12.64 -5.85 7.46
CA GLU A 472 12.10 -6.74 8.52
C GLU A 472 11.73 -5.95 9.77
N PHE A 473 10.63 -6.37 10.40
CA PHE A 473 10.13 -5.78 11.64
C PHE A 473 9.61 -6.86 12.60
N ASN A 474 9.62 -6.52 13.88
CA ASN A 474 8.69 -7.09 14.85
C ASN A 474 7.40 -6.26 14.83
N LYS A 475 6.35 -6.83 14.23
CA LYS A 475 5.01 -6.25 14.22
C LYS A 475 4.26 -6.65 15.49
N ILE A 476 3.73 -5.64 16.16
CA ILE A 476 2.74 -5.79 17.22
C ILE A 476 1.44 -5.14 16.75
N ASP A 477 0.33 -5.86 16.85
CA ASP A 477 -0.99 -5.40 16.49
C ASP A 477 -2.05 -5.87 17.50
N ALA A 478 -3.33 -5.79 17.12
CA ALA A 478 -4.45 -6.14 17.98
C ALA A 478 -4.50 -7.64 18.39
N GLY A 479 -3.66 -8.51 17.83
CA GLY A 479 -3.54 -9.91 18.23
C GLY A 479 -4.89 -10.64 18.20
N MET A 480 -5.23 -11.32 19.30
CA MET A 480 -6.48 -12.08 19.44
C MET A 480 -7.76 -11.26 19.21
N LEU A 481 -7.71 -9.92 19.35
CA LEU A 481 -8.88 -9.09 19.07
C LEU A 481 -9.26 -9.11 17.59
N LYS A 482 -8.31 -9.38 16.67
CA LYS A 482 -8.62 -9.58 15.25
C LYS A 482 -9.44 -10.84 15.04
N ASP A 483 -9.14 -11.91 15.77
CA ASP A 483 -9.84 -13.19 15.67
C ASP A 483 -11.24 -13.13 16.30
N LEU A 484 -11.45 -12.23 17.27
CA LEU A 484 -12.73 -11.98 17.92
C LEU A 484 -13.58 -10.91 17.24
N ALA A 485 -12.99 -10.11 16.34
CA ALA A 485 -13.74 -9.11 15.59
C ALA A 485 -14.63 -9.81 14.56
N GLU A 486 -15.94 -9.68 14.72
CA GLU A 486 -16.91 -10.05 13.69
C GLU A 486 -17.08 -8.87 12.72
N ASP A 487 -17.02 -9.17 11.41
CA ASP A 487 -16.82 -8.21 10.32
C ASP A 487 -18.09 -7.58 9.73
#